data_AF-A0A3D0CZ89-F1
#
_entry.id   AF-A0A3D0CZ89-F1
#
_cell.length_a   1.000
_cell.length_b   1.000
_cell.length_c   1.000
_cell.angle_alpha   90.00
_cell.angle_beta   90.00
_cell.angle_gamma   90.00
#
_symmetry.space_group_name_H-M   'P 1'
#
loop_
_entity.id
_entity.type
_entity.pdbx_description
1 polymer ?
#
loop_
_entity_poly.entity_id
_entity_poly.type
_entity_poly.pdbx_seq_one_letter_code
_entity_poly.pdbx_strand_id
1 'polypeptide(L)'
;MIADFDREGLVDRRPLDRQPEAEPARPLRYPSKLLVTPDGRLCVADTGHHRIIELRLDEGVADDPFVAAELWGPDGIAVLGPSEGHRESARFSIADTNNHLIRVGDLESRTVRTLTLYGLERLQPRPTREPVARRLPPVTVAPGLITLTFDIELPPGYKLNDEVPLAFRVEQDGGIHRFPAGEPPMLRLDVESARELDLDLTLSYCQAADERLCKRLVLPIAVAENGPFSVEVPYSIPVGTP
;
A
#
# COMPACT_ATOMS: atom_id res chain seq x y z
N MET A 1 -11.65 7.30 30.80
CA MET A 1 -10.20 7.50 30.54
C MET A 1 -9.96 8.78 29.75
N ILE A 2 -10.22 8.87 28.44
CA ILE A 2 -10.04 10.14 27.68
C ILE A 2 -10.95 11.27 28.20
N ALA A 3 -12.23 10.97 28.45
CA ALA A 3 -13.21 11.94 28.97
C ALA A 3 -12.90 12.48 30.38
N ASP A 4 -12.03 11.80 31.13
CA ASP A 4 -11.60 12.25 32.45
C ASP A 4 -10.44 13.26 32.30
N PHE A 5 -9.46 12.95 31.45
CA PHE A 5 -8.37 13.87 31.09
C PHE A 5 -8.86 15.13 30.36
N ASP A 6 -9.91 15.05 29.53
CA ASP A 6 -10.54 16.22 28.90
C ASP A 6 -11.16 17.15 29.94
N ARG A 7 -11.85 16.59 30.93
CA ARG A 7 -12.52 17.36 31.99
C ARG A 7 -11.53 18.10 32.87
N GLU A 8 -10.35 17.51 33.03
CA GLU A 8 -9.22 18.09 33.75
C GLU A 8 -8.39 19.06 32.88
N GLY A 9 -8.73 19.23 31.59
CA GLY A 9 -8.02 20.13 30.67
C GLY A 9 -6.62 19.63 30.29
N LEU A 10 -6.37 18.33 30.42
CA LEU A 10 -5.07 17.69 30.18
C LEU A 10 -4.89 17.17 28.75
N VAL A 11 -5.94 17.21 27.93
CA VAL A 11 -5.90 16.78 26.52
C VAL A 11 -5.63 17.98 25.61
N ASP A 12 -4.48 17.96 24.94
CA ASP A 12 -4.19 18.91 23.87
C ASP A 12 -4.95 18.52 22.59
N ARG A 13 -5.95 19.32 22.24
CA ARG A 13 -6.82 19.12 21.07
C ARG A 13 -6.34 19.89 19.83
N ARG A 14 -5.20 20.56 19.89
CA ARG A 14 -4.65 21.24 18.71
C ARG A 14 -4.35 20.19 17.63
N PRO A 15 -4.72 20.45 16.36
CA PRO A 15 -4.33 19.59 15.26
C PRO A 15 -2.81 19.39 15.28
N LEU A 16 -2.39 18.13 15.33
CA LEU A 16 -0.98 17.81 15.17
C LEU A 16 -0.58 18.17 13.74
N ASP A 17 0.50 18.92 13.59
CA ASP A 17 1.18 19.08 12.31
C ASP A 17 1.82 17.72 11.94
N ARG A 18 1.00 16.84 11.38
CA ARG A 18 1.42 15.50 10.95
C ARG A 18 2.08 15.63 9.60
N GLN A 19 3.38 15.91 9.63
CA GLN A 19 4.24 15.62 8.50
C GLN A 19 4.40 14.10 8.40
N PRO A 20 4.19 13.47 7.23
CA PRO A 20 4.62 12.10 7.03
C PRO A 20 6.10 12.00 7.38
N GLU A 21 6.46 11.09 8.27
CA GLU A 21 7.87 10.85 8.55
C GLU A 21 8.54 10.39 7.27
N ALA A 22 9.59 11.11 6.87
CA ALA A 22 10.34 10.76 5.69
C ALA A 22 11.09 9.46 5.98
N GLU A 23 10.63 8.36 5.38
CA GLU A 23 11.38 7.10 5.41
C GLU A 23 12.80 7.34 4.89
N PRO A 24 13.84 6.87 5.61
CA PRO A 24 15.22 7.03 5.16
C PRO A 24 15.40 6.35 3.80
N ALA A 25 16.21 6.99 2.95
CA ALA A 25 16.54 6.41 1.65
C ALA A 25 17.30 5.08 1.85
N ARG A 26 16.78 4.00 1.26
CA ARG A 26 17.35 2.66 1.30
C ARG A 26 17.57 2.13 -0.12
N PRO A 27 18.48 1.16 -0.33
CA PRO A 27 18.71 0.59 -1.66
C PRO A 27 17.47 -0.07 -2.28
N LEU A 28 16.63 -0.69 -1.44
CA LEU A 28 15.34 -1.29 -1.80
C LEU A 28 14.23 -0.73 -0.93
N ARG A 29 12.99 -0.80 -1.41
CA ARG A 29 11.79 -0.39 -0.69
C ARG A 29 10.65 -1.35 -1.00
N TYR A 30 10.26 -2.15 0.00
CA TYR A 30 9.21 -3.17 -0.14
C TYR A 30 9.39 -4.06 -1.38
N PRO A 31 10.53 -4.77 -1.53
CA PRO A 31 10.69 -5.72 -2.63
C PRO A 31 9.63 -6.82 -2.50
N SER A 32 8.95 -7.18 -3.59
CA SER A 32 7.76 -8.05 -3.51
C SER A 32 7.81 -9.32 -4.36
N LYS A 33 8.55 -9.31 -5.48
CA LYS A 33 8.63 -10.42 -6.44
C LYS A 33 10.04 -10.57 -6.97
N LEU A 34 10.43 -11.82 -7.21
CA LEU A 34 11.77 -12.20 -7.66
C LEU A 34 11.66 -13.11 -8.87
N LEU A 35 12.61 -12.98 -9.79
CA LEU A 35 12.76 -13.86 -10.95
C LEU A 35 14.25 -14.07 -11.22
N VAL A 36 14.68 -15.31 -11.45
CA VAL A 36 16.02 -15.60 -11.95
C VAL A 36 15.96 -15.71 -13.48
N THR A 37 16.82 -14.96 -14.16
CA THR A 37 16.93 -14.98 -15.62
C THR A 37 17.70 -16.21 -16.11
N PRO A 38 17.55 -16.61 -17.38
CA PRO A 38 18.27 -17.77 -17.92
C PRO A 38 19.80 -17.66 -17.85
N ASP A 39 20.35 -16.44 -17.82
CA ASP A 39 21.79 -16.17 -17.68
C ASP A 39 22.23 -15.99 -16.21
N GLY A 40 21.36 -16.30 -15.24
CA GLY A 40 21.70 -16.37 -13.82
C GLY A 40 21.66 -15.05 -13.06
N ARG A 41 21.05 -14.00 -13.61
CA ARG A 41 20.81 -12.73 -12.92
C ARG A 41 19.51 -12.78 -12.14
N LEU A 42 19.42 -11.98 -11.08
CA LEU A 42 18.22 -11.86 -10.25
C LEU A 42 17.49 -10.55 -10.58
N CYS A 43 16.28 -10.66 -11.09
CA CYS A 43 15.33 -9.57 -11.24
C CYS A 43 14.52 -9.37 -9.96
N VAL A 44 14.49 -8.15 -9.44
CA VAL A 44 13.78 -7.75 -8.23
C VAL A 44 12.71 -6.71 -8.56
N ALA A 45 11.47 -6.98 -8.17
CA ALA A 45 10.41 -5.97 -8.17
C ALA A 45 10.53 -5.10 -6.90
N ASP A 46 11.19 -3.95 -7.04
CA ASP A 46 11.40 -2.97 -5.98
C ASP A 46 10.18 -2.04 -5.90
N THR A 47 9.07 -2.57 -5.38
CA THR A 47 7.72 -2.00 -5.53
C THR A 47 7.60 -0.60 -4.95
N GLY A 48 8.18 -0.36 -3.79
CA GLY A 48 8.16 0.95 -3.15
C GLY A 48 9.00 2.01 -3.86
N HIS A 49 9.89 1.63 -4.78
CA HIS A 49 10.60 2.53 -5.69
C HIS A 49 10.06 2.48 -7.14
N HIS A 50 9.01 1.69 -7.41
CA HIS A 50 8.36 1.58 -8.71
C HIS A 50 9.32 1.22 -9.87
N ARG A 51 10.20 0.25 -9.64
CA ARG A 51 11.19 -0.19 -10.63
C ARG A 51 11.44 -1.69 -10.57
N ILE A 52 11.98 -2.23 -11.66
CA ILE A 52 12.61 -3.55 -11.69
C ILE A 52 14.12 -3.35 -11.69
N ILE A 53 14.82 -4.08 -10.83
CA ILE A 53 16.28 -4.06 -10.74
C ILE A 53 16.80 -5.42 -11.17
N GLU A 54 17.81 -5.44 -12.02
CA GLU A 54 18.55 -6.65 -12.35
C GLU A 54 19.88 -6.65 -11.61
N LEU A 55 20.14 -7.72 -10.86
CA LEU A 55 21.30 -7.87 -9.98
C LEU A 55 22.11 -9.09 -10.40
N ARG A 56 23.43 -8.98 -10.25
CA ARG A 56 24.29 -10.16 -10.21
C ARG A 56 24.31 -10.69 -8.77
N LEU A 57 24.20 -12.00 -8.64
CA LEU A 57 24.34 -12.67 -7.35
C LEU A 57 25.82 -12.73 -6.99
N ASP A 58 26.27 -11.88 -6.08
CA ASP A 58 27.57 -12.02 -5.43
C ASP A 58 27.37 -12.68 -4.07
N GLU A 59 28.19 -13.69 -3.78
CA GLU A 59 28.07 -14.47 -2.54
C GLU A 59 28.58 -13.63 -1.35
N GLY A 60 27.66 -12.98 -0.63
CA GLY A 60 27.94 -12.27 0.62
C GLY A 60 28.16 -13.19 1.83
N VAL A 61 28.76 -12.66 2.90
CA VAL A 61 29.21 -13.40 4.09
C VAL A 61 28.17 -13.42 5.23
N ALA A 62 28.16 -14.57 5.93
CA ALA A 62 27.50 -14.97 7.18
C ALA A 62 26.07 -15.53 7.08
N ASP A 63 25.91 -16.73 7.64
CA ASP A 63 24.73 -17.58 7.61
C ASP A 63 24.01 -17.56 8.98
N ASP A 64 22.73 -17.19 8.99
CA ASP A 64 21.83 -17.45 10.12
C ASP A 64 21.06 -18.75 9.89
N PRO A 65 20.79 -19.58 10.91
CA PRO A 65 19.82 -20.68 10.79
C PRO A 65 18.44 -20.15 10.36
N PHE A 66 17.68 -20.92 9.56
CA PHE A 66 16.33 -20.54 9.13
C PHE A 66 15.42 -20.06 10.27
N VAL A 67 15.51 -20.70 11.45
CA VAL A 67 14.69 -20.39 12.63
C VAL A 67 15.09 -19.12 13.35
N ALA A 68 16.33 -18.66 13.15
CA ALA A 68 16.86 -17.43 13.74
C ALA A 68 16.81 -16.25 12.74
N ALA A 69 16.53 -16.53 11.46
CA ALA A 69 16.41 -15.50 10.45
C ALA A 69 15.19 -14.61 10.78
N GLU A 70 15.46 -13.36 11.16
CA GLU A 70 14.46 -12.34 11.47
C GLU A 70 13.75 -11.82 10.20
N LEU A 71 13.14 -12.71 9.42
CA LEU A 71 12.34 -12.35 8.25
C LEU A 71 11.09 -11.57 8.67
N TRP A 72 10.71 -10.55 7.90
CA TRP A 72 9.52 -9.77 8.16
C TRP A 72 8.73 -9.48 6.87
N GLY A 73 7.59 -10.18 6.73
CA GLY A 73 6.76 -10.14 5.54
C GLY A 73 7.43 -10.70 4.28
N PRO A 74 8.03 -11.91 4.32
CA PRO A 74 8.57 -12.53 3.11
C PRO A 74 7.44 -12.81 2.11
N ASP A 75 7.60 -12.36 0.86
CA ASP A 75 6.56 -12.47 -0.18
C ASP A 75 7.08 -13.21 -1.42
N GLY A 76 7.98 -12.59 -2.18
CA GLY A 76 8.55 -13.17 -3.40
C GLY A 76 9.66 -14.19 -3.13
N ILE A 77 9.61 -15.35 -3.79
CA ILE A 77 10.69 -16.35 -3.77
C ILE A 77 11.09 -16.72 -5.20
N ALA A 78 12.39 -16.93 -5.45
CA ALA A 78 12.88 -17.48 -6.71
C ALA A 78 14.00 -18.50 -6.47
N VAL A 79 13.92 -19.64 -7.16
CA VAL A 79 14.96 -20.68 -7.09
C VAL A 79 16.21 -20.20 -7.81
N LEU A 80 17.35 -20.31 -7.15
CA LEU A 80 18.65 -19.98 -7.71
C LEU A 80 19.21 -21.20 -8.45
N GLY A 81 19.80 -20.96 -9.62
CA GLY A 81 20.51 -21.99 -10.35
C GLY A 81 21.79 -22.45 -9.63
N PRO A 82 22.43 -23.50 -10.16
CA PRO A 82 23.74 -23.95 -9.68
C PRO A 82 24.76 -22.80 -9.72
N SER A 83 25.55 -22.62 -8.66
CA SER A 83 26.77 -21.80 -8.71
C SER A 83 27.99 -22.62 -8.31
N GLU A 84 29.17 -22.02 -8.47
CA GLU A 84 30.41 -22.60 -7.96
C GLU A 84 30.28 -22.89 -6.45
N GLY A 85 30.70 -24.08 -6.04
CA GLY A 85 30.57 -24.56 -4.64
C GLY A 85 29.19 -25.06 -4.22
N HIS A 86 28.14 -24.84 -5.03
CA HIS A 86 26.73 -25.06 -4.66
C HIS A 86 25.94 -25.78 -5.76
N ARG A 87 26.58 -26.74 -6.44
CA ARG A 87 26.02 -27.38 -7.64
C ARG A 87 24.85 -28.32 -7.35
N GLU A 88 24.75 -28.84 -6.12
CA GLU A 88 23.71 -29.78 -5.69
C GLU A 88 22.74 -29.19 -4.65
N SER A 89 23.08 -28.04 -4.04
CA SER A 89 22.25 -27.38 -3.03
C SER A 89 21.05 -26.66 -3.68
N ALA A 90 19.84 -26.93 -3.19
CA ALA A 90 18.64 -26.22 -3.59
C ALA A 90 18.58 -24.85 -2.87
N ARG A 91 19.10 -23.81 -3.52
CA ARG A 91 19.10 -22.43 -3.02
C ARG A 91 17.97 -21.61 -3.61
N PHE A 92 17.52 -20.61 -2.87
CA PHE A 92 16.45 -19.73 -3.29
C PHE A 92 16.63 -18.33 -2.69
N SER A 93 16.28 -17.30 -3.45
CA SER A 93 16.20 -15.93 -2.95
C SER A 93 14.82 -15.62 -2.40
N ILE A 94 14.74 -14.77 -1.38
CA ILE A 94 13.53 -14.32 -0.70
C ILE A 94 13.50 -12.79 -0.71
N ALA A 95 12.37 -12.20 -1.07
CA ALA A 95 12.11 -10.78 -0.88
C ALA A 95 11.58 -10.57 0.54
N ASP A 96 12.42 -9.99 1.40
CA ASP A 96 12.12 -9.73 2.80
C ASP A 96 11.53 -8.32 2.92
N THR A 97 10.24 -8.23 2.60
CA THR A 97 9.55 -7.01 2.16
C THR A 97 9.67 -5.88 3.17
N ASN A 98 9.36 -6.14 4.44
CA ASN A 98 9.33 -5.09 5.47
C ASN A 98 10.72 -4.80 6.04
N ASN A 99 11.68 -5.68 5.83
CA ASN A 99 13.08 -5.42 6.14
C ASN A 99 13.81 -4.69 5.01
N HIS A 100 13.20 -4.57 3.83
CA HIS A 100 13.79 -3.93 2.65
C HIS A 100 15.05 -4.65 2.16
N LEU A 101 15.08 -5.98 2.26
CA LEU A 101 16.24 -6.83 1.96
C LEU A 101 15.90 -7.93 0.95
N ILE A 102 16.93 -8.44 0.27
CA ILE A 102 16.89 -9.74 -0.38
C ILE A 102 17.67 -10.73 0.48
N ARG A 103 17.10 -11.90 0.72
CA ARG A 103 17.72 -12.98 1.47
C ARG A 103 17.99 -14.16 0.55
N VAL A 104 18.93 -15.01 0.90
CA VAL A 104 19.22 -16.26 0.20
C VAL A 104 19.14 -17.39 1.22
N GLY A 105 18.20 -18.31 1.00
CA GLY A 105 18.07 -19.54 1.77
C GLY A 105 18.75 -20.70 1.04
N ASP A 106 19.33 -21.60 1.82
CA ASP A 106 19.88 -22.88 1.37
C ASP A 106 19.19 -24.03 2.12
N LEU A 107 18.57 -24.96 1.37
CA LEU A 107 17.82 -26.07 1.97
C LEU A 107 18.71 -27.18 2.54
N GLU A 108 19.96 -27.29 2.09
CA GLU A 108 20.92 -28.29 2.55
C GLU A 108 21.50 -27.87 3.91
N SER A 109 22.04 -26.65 3.99
CA SER A 109 22.58 -26.10 5.24
C SER A 109 21.49 -25.62 6.21
N ARG A 110 20.27 -25.37 5.70
CA ARG A 110 19.14 -24.73 6.43
C ARG A 110 19.51 -23.35 6.98
N THR A 111 20.26 -22.58 6.19
CA THR A 111 20.68 -21.23 6.55
C THR A 111 20.13 -20.18 5.60
N VAL A 112 19.73 -19.03 6.15
CA VAL A 112 19.40 -17.82 5.41
C VAL A 112 20.51 -16.80 5.62
N ARG A 113 20.90 -16.13 4.54
CA ARG A 113 21.80 -14.97 4.58
C ARG A 113 21.18 -13.75 3.90
N THR A 114 21.67 -12.57 4.23
CA THR A 114 21.28 -11.34 3.53
C THR A 114 22.16 -11.12 2.32
N LEU A 115 21.55 -10.93 1.14
CA LEU A 115 22.28 -10.62 -0.08
C LEU A 115 22.82 -9.19 0.02
N THR A 116 24.13 -9.04 -0.11
CA THR A 116 24.75 -7.71 -0.19
C THR A 116 24.55 -7.15 -1.58
N LEU A 117 24.04 -5.93 -1.67
CA LEU A 117 23.72 -5.27 -2.94
C LEU A 117 24.70 -4.13 -3.19
N TYR A 118 25.34 -4.13 -4.35
CA TYR A 118 26.31 -3.11 -4.76
C TYR A 118 25.77 -2.25 -5.89
N GLY A 119 26.13 -0.96 -5.92
CA GLY A 119 25.84 -0.06 -7.04
C GLY A 119 24.41 0.48 -7.09
N LEU A 120 23.55 0.11 -6.12
CA LEU A 120 22.16 0.57 -6.03
C LEU A 120 22.04 2.03 -5.61
N GLU A 121 23.05 2.56 -4.91
CA GLU A 121 23.17 3.96 -4.53
C GLU A 121 23.17 4.92 -5.74
N ARG A 122 23.48 4.40 -6.93
CA ARG A 122 23.48 5.16 -8.20
C ARG A 122 22.11 5.19 -8.86
N LEU A 123 21.19 4.31 -8.44
CA LEU A 123 19.83 4.25 -8.95
C LEU A 123 18.97 5.24 -8.15
N GLN A 124 18.84 6.47 -8.66
CA GLN A 124 17.93 7.44 -8.06
C GLN A 124 16.49 6.89 -8.10
N PRO A 125 15.72 6.98 -6.99
CA PRO A 125 14.29 6.77 -7.06
C PRO A 125 13.74 7.73 -8.11
N ARG A 126 12.95 7.21 -9.07
CA ARG A 126 12.13 8.14 -9.86
C ARG A 126 11.26 8.89 -8.85
N PRO A 127 11.16 10.22 -8.93
CA PRO A 127 10.17 10.93 -8.15
C PRO A 127 8.82 10.29 -8.46
N THR A 128 8.23 9.66 -7.45
CA THR A 128 6.89 9.12 -7.55
C THR A 128 5.99 10.31 -7.83
N ARG A 129 5.40 10.36 -9.02
CA ARG A 129 4.10 11.02 -9.14
C ARG A 129 3.16 10.16 -8.32
N GLU A 130 3.05 10.45 -7.02
CA GLU A 130 1.87 9.98 -6.30
C GLU A 130 0.66 10.36 -7.16
N PRO A 131 -0.29 9.44 -7.40
CA PRO A 131 -1.49 9.80 -8.12
C PRO A 131 -2.11 10.98 -7.38
N VAL A 132 -2.08 12.15 -8.01
CA VAL A 132 -2.63 13.38 -7.45
C VAL A 132 -4.08 13.06 -7.13
N ALA A 133 -4.41 13.04 -5.84
CA ALA A 133 -5.72 12.64 -5.43
C ALA A 133 -6.73 13.66 -5.97
N ARG A 134 -7.72 13.20 -6.73
CA ARG A 134 -8.74 14.10 -7.25
C ARG A 134 -9.67 14.47 -6.09
N ARG A 135 -9.68 15.74 -5.72
CA ARG A 135 -10.62 16.24 -4.70
C ARG A 135 -12.02 16.29 -5.28
N LEU A 136 -12.96 15.61 -4.62
CA LEU A 136 -14.39 15.64 -4.95
C LEU A 136 -15.03 16.89 -4.35
N PRO A 137 -16.21 17.30 -4.86
CA PRO A 137 -17.02 18.32 -4.20
C PRO A 137 -17.29 17.93 -2.73
N PRO A 138 -17.18 18.87 -1.78
CA PRO A 138 -17.51 18.58 -0.38
C PRO A 138 -18.95 18.10 -0.22
N VAL A 139 -19.17 17.17 0.70
CA VAL A 139 -20.51 16.75 1.13
C VAL A 139 -20.78 17.23 2.54
N THR A 140 -22.01 17.71 2.79
CA THR A 140 -22.42 18.18 4.11
C THR A 140 -23.18 17.08 4.86
N VAL A 141 -22.83 16.85 6.12
CA VAL A 141 -23.44 15.82 6.98
C VAL A 141 -23.82 16.37 8.35
N ALA A 142 -24.78 15.71 9.00
CA ALA A 142 -25.12 15.96 10.40
C ALA A 142 -24.00 15.47 11.35
N PRO A 143 -23.88 16.04 12.56
CA PRO A 143 -23.11 15.41 13.63
C PRO A 143 -23.78 14.12 14.13
N GLY A 144 -22.98 13.12 14.51
CA GLY A 144 -23.39 11.82 15.02
C GLY A 144 -23.20 10.69 14.00
N LEU A 145 -23.91 9.58 14.19
CA LEU A 145 -23.83 8.42 13.30
C LEU A 145 -24.48 8.71 11.95
N ILE A 146 -23.66 8.81 10.91
CA ILE A 146 -24.07 9.05 9.54
C ILE A 146 -23.88 7.81 8.66
N THR A 147 -24.54 7.80 7.50
CA THR A 147 -24.34 6.82 6.43
C THR A 147 -24.00 7.55 5.12
N LEU A 148 -22.87 7.17 4.51
CA LEU A 148 -22.47 7.60 3.18
C LEU A 148 -22.65 6.43 2.22
N THR A 149 -23.49 6.60 1.21
CA THR A 149 -23.68 5.61 0.13
C THR A 149 -22.99 6.15 -1.13
N PHE A 150 -22.04 5.42 -1.67
CA PHE A 150 -21.30 5.84 -2.86
C PHE A 150 -21.96 5.27 -4.11
N ASP A 151 -22.40 6.15 -5.01
CA ASP A 151 -22.95 5.75 -6.31
C ASP A 151 -21.87 5.97 -7.38
N ILE A 152 -21.17 4.89 -7.72
CA ILE A 152 -20.00 4.94 -8.61
C ILE A 152 -20.42 4.45 -10.00
N GLU A 153 -20.50 5.38 -10.94
CA GLU A 153 -20.78 5.05 -12.34
C GLU A 153 -19.48 4.78 -13.11
N LEU A 154 -19.36 3.55 -13.61
CA LEU A 154 -18.25 3.12 -14.45
C LEU A 154 -18.57 3.34 -15.94
N PRO A 155 -17.56 3.65 -16.79
CA PRO A 155 -17.78 3.71 -18.23
C PRO A 155 -18.13 2.32 -18.80
N PRO A 156 -18.79 2.26 -19.97
CA PRO A 156 -19.07 0.98 -20.63
C PRO A 156 -17.80 0.14 -20.82
N GLY A 157 -17.86 -1.14 -20.45
CA GLY A 157 -16.73 -2.07 -20.55
C GLY A 157 -15.73 -2.02 -19.40
N TYR A 158 -16.03 -1.32 -18.31
CA TYR A 158 -15.23 -1.33 -17.07
C TYR A 158 -15.98 -2.03 -15.94
N LYS A 159 -15.22 -2.64 -15.04
CA LYS A 159 -15.73 -3.20 -13.78
C LYS A 159 -14.84 -2.79 -12.61
N LEU A 160 -15.39 -2.81 -11.40
CA LEU A 160 -14.58 -2.79 -10.19
C LEU A 160 -13.73 -4.06 -10.13
N ASN A 161 -12.53 -3.95 -9.58
CA ASN A 161 -11.66 -5.11 -9.44
C ASN A 161 -12.15 -6.00 -8.27
N ASP A 162 -12.54 -7.23 -8.56
CA ASP A 162 -13.03 -8.19 -7.55
C ASP A 162 -11.88 -8.75 -6.68
N GLU A 163 -10.63 -8.74 -7.18
CA GLU A 163 -9.43 -9.19 -6.47
C GLU A 163 -8.82 -8.10 -5.58
N VAL A 164 -9.10 -6.82 -5.88
CA VAL A 164 -8.66 -5.66 -5.10
C VAL A 164 -9.88 -4.86 -4.67
N PRO A 165 -10.44 -5.12 -3.47
CA PRO A 165 -11.67 -4.49 -3.02
C PRO A 165 -11.51 -2.98 -2.91
N LEU A 166 -12.60 -2.27 -3.19
CA LEU A 166 -12.68 -0.84 -2.96
C LEU A 166 -12.38 -0.54 -1.49
N ALA A 167 -11.53 0.45 -1.22
CA ALA A 167 -11.09 0.75 0.13
C ALA A 167 -11.21 2.25 0.44
N PHE A 168 -11.82 2.56 1.58
CA PHE A 168 -11.91 3.91 2.13
C PHE A 168 -10.98 4.00 3.32
N ARG A 169 -10.05 4.96 3.29
CA ARG A 169 -9.26 5.33 4.45
C ARG A 169 -9.93 6.52 5.11
N VAL A 170 -10.34 6.32 6.35
CA VAL A 170 -10.97 7.34 7.17
C VAL A 170 -9.92 7.83 8.15
N GLU A 171 -9.56 9.11 8.08
CA GLU A 171 -8.54 9.66 8.98
C GLU A 171 -8.99 9.68 10.44
N GLN A 172 -10.30 9.79 10.68
CA GLN A 172 -10.87 9.90 12.03
C GLN A 172 -10.64 8.65 12.87
N ASP A 173 -10.82 7.46 12.30
CA ASP A 173 -10.67 6.18 12.98
C ASP A 173 -9.35 5.45 12.63
N GLY A 174 -8.57 6.00 11.69
CA GLY A 174 -7.35 5.38 11.16
C GLY A 174 -7.59 4.06 10.41
N GLY A 175 -8.86 3.73 10.16
CA GLY A 175 -9.33 2.48 9.62
C GLY A 175 -9.32 2.45 8.10
N ILE A 176 -9.15 1.24 7.57
CA ILE A 176 -9.36 0.95 6.15
C ILE A 176 -10.63 0.12 6.05
N HIS A 177 -11.69 0.72 5.53
CA HIS A 177 -12.98 0.09 5.28
C HIS A 177 -12.98 -0.50 3.88
N ARG A 178 -13.17 -1.81 3.76
CA ARG A 178 -13.15 -2.53 2.47
C ARG A 178 -14.55 -2.93 2.06
N PHE A 179 -14.86 -2.76 0.78
CA PHE A 179 -16.16 -3.04 0.21
C PHE A 179 -16.04 -4.09 -0.90
N PRO A 180 -16.90 -5.12 -0.90
CA PRO A 180 -16.96 -6.09 -1.98
C PRO A 180 -17.45 -5.41 -3.27
N ALA A 181 -17.05 -5.96 -4.42
CA ALA A 181 -17.59 -5.53 -5.70
C ALA A 181 -19.04 -6.03 -5.88
N GLY A 182 -19.86 -5.22 -6.56
CA GLY A 182 -21.24 -5.59 -6.95
C GLY A 182 -22.37 -4.95 -6.14
N GLU A 183 -22.06 -4.32 -5.00
CA GLU A 183 -23.02 -3.52 -4.22
C GLU A 183 -22.49 -2.08 -4.05
N PRO A 184 -23.38 -1.06 -3.97
CA PRO A 184 -22.98 0.29 -3.62
C PRO A 184 -22.25 0.31 -2.27
N PRO A 185 -21.04 0.88 -2.19
CA PRO A 185 -20.31 0.98 -0.92
C PRO A 185 -21.09 1.82 0.09
N MET A 186 -21.30 1.27 1.29
CA MET A 186 -22.01 1.97 2.38
C MET A 186 -21.10 2.13 3.59
N LEU A 187 -20.61 3.35 3.81
CA LEU A 187 -19.75 3.66 4.95
C LEU A 187 -20.59 4.28 6.08
N ARG A 188 -20.49 3.71 7.28
CA ARG A 188 -21.07 4.29 8.50
C ARG A 188 -19.97 4.93 9.33
N LEU A 189 -20.11 6.21 9.63
CA LEU A 189 -19.15 6.99 10.42
C LEU A 189 -19.88 7.70 11.55
N ASP A 190 -19.29 7.72 12.74
CA ASP A 190 -19.74 8.61 13.81
C ASP A 190 -18.94 9.91 13.72
N VAL A 191 -19.60 11.03 13.42
CA VAL A 191 -18.94 12.29 13.06
C VAL A 191 -19.15 13.35 14.14
N GLU A 192 -18.06 13.86 14.71
CA GLU A 192 -18.12 14.88 15.77
C GLU A 192 -18.57 16.25 15.22
N SER A 193 -19.33 17.01 16.02
CA SER A 193 -19.99 18.27 15.62
C SER A 193 -19.11 19.46 15.25
N ALA A 194 -17.79 19.31 15.28
CA ALA A 194 -16.85 20.41 15.06
C ALA A 194 -15.66 20.07 14.13
N ARG A 195 -15.78 19.06 13.26
CA ARG A 195 -14.68 18.66 12.35
C ARG A 195 -15.07 18.79 10.88
N GLU A 196 -14.19 19.36 10.06
CA GLU A 196 -14.10 18.97 8.64
C GLU A 196 -13.25 17.69 8.57
N LEU A 197 -13.67 16.71 7.77
CA LEU A 197 -12.98 15.43 7.62
C LEU A 197 -12.69 15.17 6.14
N ASP A 198 -11.45 14.85 5.79
CA ASP A 198 -11.14 14.34 4.46
C ASP A 198 -11.23 12.80 4.48
N LEU A 199 -12.02 12.24 3.57
CA LEU A 199 -12.13 10.80 3.34
C LEU A 199 -11.28 10.44 2.12
N ASP A 200 -10.21 9.66 2.32
CA ASP A 200 -9.32 9.25 1.25
C ASP A 200 -9.83 7.95 0.63
N LEU A 201 -10.36 8.09 -0.59
CA LEU A 201 -11.04 7.06 -1.35
C LEU A 201 -10.08 6.50 -2.41
N THR A 202 -9.69 5.23 -2.29
CA THR A 202 -8.90 4.56 -3.33
C THR A 202 -9.81 3.70 -4.18
N LEU A 203 -9.98 4.08 -5.46
CA LEU A 203 -10.82 3.41 -6.43
C LEU A 203 -9.95 2.63 -7.43
N SER A 204 -10.06 1.31 -7.39
CA SER A 204 -9.40 0.40 -8.33
C SER A 204 -10.42 -0.18 -9.29
N TYR A 205 -10.26 0.11 -10.58
CA TYR A 205 -11.18 -0.36 -11.63
C TYR A 205 -10.39 -0.75 -12.89
N CYS A 206 -10.83 -1.79 -13.58
CA CYS A 206 -10.16 -2.30 -14.77
C CYS A 206 -11.05 -2.21 -16.00
N GLN A 207 -10.42 -2.05 -17.16
CA GLN A 207 -11.08 -2.31 -18.43
C GLN A 207 -11.29 -3.83 -18.51
N ALA A 208 -12.43 -4.30 -18.99
CA ALA A 208 -12.76 -5.73 -19.04
C ALA A 208 -11.76 -6.61 -19.85
N ALA A 209 -10.75 -6.01 -20.48
CA ALA A 209 -9.67 -6.67 -21.21
C ALA A 209 -8.25 -6.40 -20.64
N ASP A 210 -8.07 -5.49 -19.68
CA ASP A 210 -6.75 -5.12 -19.14
C ASP A 210 -6.84 -4.57 -17.69
N GLU A 211 -6.07 -5.16 -16.77
CA GLU A 211 -6.36 -5.18 -15.32
C GLU A 211 -5.71 -4.07 -14.47
N ARG A 212 -5.33 -2.90 -15.03
CA ARG A 212 -4.31 -2.06 -14.34
C ARG A 212 -4.57 -0.56 -14.26
N LEU A 213 -5.69 -0.14 -13.67
CA LEU A 213 -5.86 1.28 -13.29
C LEU A 213 -6.36 1.46 -11.84
N CYS A 214 -5.53 2.12 -11.03
CA CYS A 214 -5.91 2.62 -9.70
C CYS A 214 -5.97 4.15 -9.76
N LYS A 215 -7.10 4.74 -9.36
CA LYS A 215 -7.26 6.20 -9.18
C LYS A 215 -7.53 6.50 -7.70
N ARG A 216 -6.91 7.55 -7.18
CA ARG A 216 -7.09 8.04 -5.80
C ARG A 216 -7.97 9.29 -5.82
N LEU A 217 -8.96 9.33 -4.94
CA LEU A 217 -9.94 10.41 -4.77
C LEU A 217 -9.92 10.86 -3.31
N VAL A 218 -10.18 12.14 -3.04
CA VAL A 218 -10.38 12.65 -1.67
C VAL A 218 -11.74 13.30 -1.62
N LEU A 219 -12.62 12.83 -0.72
CA LEU A 219 -13.94 13.41 -0.46
C LEU A 219 -13.89 14.25 0.82
N PRO A 220 -14.01 15.58 0.72
CA PRO A 220 -14.15 16.42 1.90
C PRO A 220 -15.57 16.28 2.48
N ILE A 221 -15.65 16.12 3.79
CA ILE A 221 -16.90 16.04 4.55
C ILE A 221 -16.96 17.27 5.46
N ALA A 222 -17.96 18.11 5.23
CA ALA A 222 -18.27 19.27 6.06
C ALA A 222 -19.39 18.91 7.05
N VAL A 223 -19.19 19.22 8.33
CA VAL A 223 -20.18 18.93 9.37
C VAL A 223 -20.99 20.19 9.66
N ALA A 224 -22.32 20.07 9.56
CA ALA A 224 -23.25 21.15 9.86
C ALA A 224 -24.38 20.65 10.77
N GLU A 225 -24.81 21.48 11.73
CA GLU A 225 -25.86 21.11 12.70
C GLU A 225 -27.18 20.66 12.04
N ASN A 226 -27.50 21.19 10.87
CA ASN A 226 -28.70 20.86 10.08
C ASN A 226 -28.39 19.96 8.86
N GLY A 227 -27.23 19.30 8.85
CA GLY A 227 -26.88 18.37 7.79
C GLY A 227 -27.76 17.11 7.79
N PRO A 228 -27.78 16.35 6.68
CA PRO A 228 -28.41 15.04 6.63
C PRO A 228 -27.58 13.94 7.32
N PHE A 229 -28.25 12.95 7.91
CA PHE A 229 -27.61 11.73 8.46
C PHE A 229 -27.34 10.65 7.40
N SER A 230 -27.92 10.80 6.20
CA SER A 230 -27.71 9.88 5.08
C SER A 230 -27.43 10.70 3.82
N VAL A 231 -26.30 10.44 3.17
CA VAL A 231 -25.87 11.17 1.96
C VAL A 231 -25.48 10.18 0.88
N GLU A 232 -26.02 10.38 -0.31
CA GLU A 232 -25.55 9.73 -1.53
C GLU A 232 -24.42 10.57 -2.14
N VAL A 233 -23.30 9.90 -2.46
CA VAL A 233 -22.11 10.52 -3.04
C VAL A 233 -21.98 10.01 -4.47
N PRO A 234 -22.55 10.72 -5.46
CA PRO A 234 -22.43 10.32 -6.85
C PRO A 234 -21.02 10.59 -7.37
N TYR A 235 -20.45 9.62 -8.08
CA TYR A 235 -19.17 9.77 -8.76
C TYR A 235 -19.14 9.03 -10.09
N SER A 236 -19.20 9.78 -11.18
CA SER A 236 -18.97 9.23 -12.53
C SER A 236 -17.49 9.32 -12.89
N ILE A 237 -16.92 8.19 -13.30
CA ILE A 237 -15.54 8.15 -13.77
C ILE A 237 -15.47 8.83 -15.16
N PRO A 238 -14.64 9.88 -15.33
CA PRO A 238 -14.54 10.55 -16.62
C PRO A 238 -13.96 9.63 -17.70
N VAL A 239 -14.57 9.65 -18.89
CA VAL A 239 -14.14 8.90 -20.07
C VAL A 239 -13.03 9.70 -20.79
N GLY A 240 -11.79 9.22 -20.73
CA GLY A 240 -10.61 9.92 -21.27
C GLY A 240 -10.07 10.97 -20.28
N THR A 241 -8.81 10.97 -19.89
CA THR A 241 -7.58 11.02 -20.72
C THR A 241 -6.45 10.35 -19.91
N PRO A 242 -5.47 9.69 -20.55
CA PRO A 242 -4.33 9.02 -19.88
C PRO A 242 -3.67 9.84 -18.75
#